data_AF-A0A1F5AG39-F1
#
_entry.id   AF-A0A1F5AG39-F1
#
_cell.length_a   1.000
_cell.length_b   1.000
_cell.length_c   1.000
_cell.angle_alpha   90.00
_cell.angle_beta   90.00
_cell.angle_gamma   90.00
#
_symmetry.space_group_name_H-M   'P 1'
#
loop_
_entity.id
_entity.type
_entity.pdbx_description
1 polymer ?
#
loop_
_entity_poly.entity_id
_entity_poly.type
_entity_poly.pdbx_seq_one_letter_code
_entity_poly.pdbx_strand_id
1 'polypeptide(L)'
;MKKRNLMTIALLGLAGVSAALSPAGSQGGQDIPANVLNVFKKNCVRCHTGPKPPKGLRLIPGKIAAVIDAPSAEVPSLKIIDSNDPEASYLLKKIRRQPDIAGKPMPPRKALTAEALQVIEAWIEGLK
;
A
#
# COMPACT_ATOMS: atom_id res chain seq x y z
N MET A 1 -69.00 13.27 8.18
CA MET A 1 -68.49 13.88 9.42
C MET A 1 -67.94 12.79 10.34
N LYS A 2 -66.90 13.13 11.11
CA LYS A 2 -66.32 12.42 12.27
C LYS A 2 -65.35 11.25 12.01
N LYS A 3 -64.07 11.64 12.08
CA LYS A 3 -62.87 10.85 12.39
C LYS A 3 -63.03 10.07 13.70
N ARG A 4 -62.31 8.95 13.85
CA ARG A 4 -61.70 8.51 15.11
C ARG A 4 -60.59 7.48 14.85
N ASN A 5 -59.36 7.89 15.16
CA ASN A 5 -58.20 7.02 15.39
C ASN A 5 -58.44 6.12 16.60
N LEU A 6 -57.90 4.90 16.61
CA LEU A 6 -57.06 4.41 17.71
C LEU A 6 -56.26 3.14 17.35
N MET A 7 -54.95 3.18 17.69
CA MET A 7 -54.03 2.15 18.21
C MET A 7 -54.60 0.73 18.43
N THR A 8 -53.94 -0.41 18.25
CA THR A 8 -52.54 -0.90 18.36
C THR A 8 -52.61 -2.38 17.95
N ILE A 9 -51.54 -3.07 17.52
CA ILE A 9 -50.83 -4.10 18.31
C ILE A 9 -49.73 -4.68 17.43
N ALA A 10 -48.52 -4.74 18.00
CA ALA A 10 -47.34 -5.37 17.45
C ALA A 10 -47.49 -6.89 17.32
N LEU A 11 -46.92 -7.48 16.27
CA LEU A 11 -46.46 -8.87 16.32
C LEU A 11 -45.06 -9.01 15.70
N LEU A 12 -44.17 -9.46 16.58
CA LEU A 12 -42.86 -10.06 16.40
C LEU A 12 -42.55 -10.58 14.98
N GLY A 13 -41.54 -9.96 14.35
CA GLY A 13 -40.73 -10.59 13.31
C GLY A 13 -39.27 -10.52 13.74
N LEU A 14 -38.78 -11.56 14.43
CA LEU A 14 -37.35 -11.73 14.75
C LEU A 14 -36.63 -12.19 13.47
N ALA A 15 -36.36 -11.25 12.55
CA ALA A 15 -35.47 -11.49 11.43
C ALA A 15 -34.04 -11.15 11.88
N GLY A 16 -33.28 -12.19 12.23
CA GLY A 16 -31.86 -12.08 12.52
C GLY A 16 -31.11 -11.61 11.29
N VAL A 17 -30.62 -10.38 11.33
CA VAL A 17 -29.58 -9.90 10.41
C VAL A 17 -28.29 -9.90 11.21
N SER A 18 -27.56 -11.01 11.16
CA SER A 18 -26.14 -11.00 11.53
C SER A 18 -25.44 -10.12 10.50
N ALA A 19 -25.26 -8.85 10.84
CA ALA A 19 -24.30 -7.99 10.17
C ALA A 19 -22.92 -8.62 10.41
N ALA A 20 -22.45 -9.40 9.44
CA ALA A 20 -21.04 -9.72 9.34
C ALA A 20 -20.31 -8.37 9.23
N LEU A 21 -19.68 -7.96 10.34
CA LEU A 21 -18.67 -6.92 10.32
C LEU A 21 -17.51 -7.45 9.50
N SER A 22 -17.56 -7.22 8.18
CA SER A 22 -16.33 -7.14 7.41
C SER A 22 -15.48 -6.05 8.07
N PRO A 23 -14.22 -6.33 8.46
CA PRO A 23 -13.30 -5.23 8.65
C PRO A 23 -13.13 -4.59 7.28
N ALA A 24 -13.80 -3.44 7.11
CA ALA A 24 -13.52 -2.52 6.02
C ALA A 24 -12.01 -2.27 6.04
N GLY A 25 -11.35 -2.56 4.92
CA GLY A 25 -9.97 -2.18 4.70
C GLY A 25 -9.83 -0.69 5.02
N SER A 26 -9.04 -0.39 6.06
CA SER A 26 -8.66 0.98 6.39
C SER A 26 -7.77 1.49 5.27
N GLN A 27 -8.37 2.16 4.28
CA GLN A 27 -7.68 3.09 3.40
C GLN A 27 -8.01 4.50 3.88
N GLY A 28 -7.02 5.20 4.43
CA GLY A 28 -7.16 6.61 4.80
C GLY A 28 -6.10 7.11 5.76
N GLY A 29 -4.88 7.32 5.25
CA GLY A 29 -3.73 7.85 6.01
C GLY A 29 -2.78 6.77 6.49
N GLN A 30 -2.22 5.98 5.55
CA GLN A 30 -1.43 4.78 5.83
C GLN A 30 -0.13 5.12 6.57
N ASP A 31 -0.15 5.02 7.91
CA ASP A 31 1.07 4.92 8.68
C ASP A 31 1.85 3.70 8.18
N ILE A 32 3.06 3.95 7.66
CA ILE A 32 3.92 2.89 7.17
C ILE A 32 4.40 2.06 8.38
N PRO A 33 4.20 0.72 8.39
CA PRO A 33 4.57 -0.11 9.53
C PRO A 33 6.05 0.04 9.91
N ALA A 34 6.36 -0.02 11.21
CA ALA A 34 7.72 0.23 11.72
C ALA A 34 8.76 -0.75 11.15
N ASN A 35 8.39 -2.02 10.95
CA ASN A 35 9.25 -3.03 10.32
C ASN A 35 9.55 -2.69 8.84
N VAL A 36 8.56 -2.18 8.11
CA VAL A 36 8.70 -1.70 6.72
C VAL A 36 9.63 -0.48 6.67
N LEU A 37 9.39 0.51 7.54
CA LEU A 37 10.26 1.69 7.67
C LEU A 37 11.71 1.31 7.97
N ASN A 38 11.94 0.28 8.80
CA ASN A 38 13.27 -0.22 9.09
C ASN A 38 13.97 -0.80 7.85
N VAL A 39 13.24 -1.52 7.00
CA VAL A 39 13.78 -2.04 5.73
C VAL A 39 14.16 -0.89 4.79
N PHE A 40 13.28 0.11 4.62
CA PHE A 40 13.59 1.30 3.82
C PHE A 40 14.82 2.05 4.36
N LYS A 41 14.88 2.26 5.68
CA LYS A 41 15.99 2.95 6.34
C LYS A 41 17.34 2.25 6.11
N LYS A 42 17.37 0.92 6.24
CA LYS A 42 18.60 0.13 6.10
C LYS A 42 19.06 0.00 4.65
N ASN A 43 18.13 -0.11 3.70
CA ASN A 43 18.45 -0.57 2.35
C ASN A 43 18.29 0.50 1.25
N CYS A 44 17.42 1.50 1.47
CA CYS A 44 17.01 2.45 0.42
C CYS A 44 17.49 3.87 0.69
N VAL A 45 17.40 4.32 1.94
CA VAL A 45 17.61 5.73 2.33
C VAL A 45 18.98 6.27 1.91
N ARG A 46 20.05 5.47 1.97
CA ARG A 46 21.40 5.93 1.59
C ARG A 46 21.46 6.58 0.21
N CYS A 47 20.70 6.07 -0.77
CA CYS A 47 20.68 6.60 -2.13
C CYS A 47 19.42 7.42 -2.42
N HIS A 48 18.30 7.07 -1.81
CA HIS A 48 17.00 7.71 -2.03
C HIS A 48 16.69 8.77 -0.97
N THR A 49 17.66 9.65 -0.71
CA THR A 49 17.58 10.78 0.23
C THR A 49 18.20 12.05 -0.35
N GLY A 50 18.17 13.14 0.43
CA GLY A 50 18.78 14.41 0.06
C GLY A 50 18.02 15.18 -1.02
N PRO A 51 18.62 16.26 -1.56
CA PRO A 51 17.96 17.15 -2.52
C PRO A 51 17.93 16.62 -3.96
N LYS A 52 18.82 15.66 -4.31
CA LYS A 52 18.95 15.12 -5.68
C LYS A 52 19.08 13.59 -5.68
N PRO A 53 18.10 12.84 -5.13
CA PRO A 53 18.12 11.38 -5.23
C PRO A 53 17.96 10.93 -6.68
N PRO A 54 18.40 9.71 -7.03
CA PRO A 54 18.16 9.14 -8.35
C PRO A 54 16.69 9.25 -8.75
N LYS A 55 16.45 9.81 -9.94
CA LYS A 55 15.10 10.00 -10.51
C LYS A 55 14.14 10.82 -9.65
N GLY A 56 14.65 11.62 -8.71
CA GLY A 56 13.82 12.39 -7.77
C GLY A 56 13.11 11.53 -6.71
N LEU A 57 13.39 10.23 -6.65
CA LEU A 57 12.67 9.30 -5.78
C LEU A 57 13.21 9.34 -4.34
N ARG A 58 12.39 9.83 -3.40
CA ARG A 58 12.70 9.88 -1.97
C ARG A 58 11.99 8.76 -1.21
N LEU A 59 12.77 7.80 -0.71
CA LEU A 59 12.27 6.65 0.08
C LEU A 59 12.69 6.78 1.54
N ILE A 60 12.41 7.95 2.12
CA ILE A 60 12.68 8.27 3.53
C ILE A 60 11.36 8.25 4.33
N PRO A 61 11.41 8.00 5.65
CA PRO A 61 10.23 8.16 6.51
C PRO A 61 9.54 9.52 6.27
N GLY A 62 8.21 9.52 6.23
CA GLY A 62 7.40 10.70 5.92
C GLY A 62 7.31 11.08 4.44
N LYS A 63 8.03 10.40 3.53
CA LYS A 63 7.90 10.58 2.07
C LYS A 63 7.42 9.33 1.33
N ILE A 64 7.50 8.15 1.96
CA ILE A 64 7.07 6.87 1.36
C ILE A 64 5.57 6.89 0.98
N ALA A 65 4.70 7.42 1.83
CA ALA A 65 3.27 7.49 1.52
C ALA A 65 2.97 8.28 0.23
N ALA A 66 3.78 9.30 -0.08
CA ALA A 66 3.62 10.12 -1.28
C ALA A 66 4.08 9.43 -2.57
N VAL A 67 4.76 8.28 -2.48
CA VAL A 67 5.16 7.50 -3.68
C VAL A 67 4.19 6.36 -3.98
N ILE A 68 3.23 6.09 -3.10
CA ILE A 68 2.12 5.17 -3.38
C ILE A 68 1.28 5.79 -4.49
N ASP A 69 1.03 5.01 -5.53
CA ASP A 69 0.33 5.38 -6.77
C ASP A 69 0.97 6.49 -7.61
N ALA A 70 2.15 6.97 -7.23
CA ALA A 70 2.92 7.90 -8.05
C ALA A 70 3.55 7.17 -9.26
N PRO A 71 3.59 7.80 -10.45
CA PRO A 71 4.19 7.19 -11.63
C PRO A 71 5.71 7.00 -11.47
N SER A 72 6.25 5.91 -12.03
CA SER A 72 7.69 5.71 -12.11
C SER A 72 8.31 6.66 -13.14
N ALA A 73 9.32 7.40 -12.73
CA ALA A 73 10.08 8.27 -13.64
C ALA A 73 10.93 7.50 -14.67
N GLU A 74 11.17 6.20 -14.47
CA GLU A 74 11.88 5.37 -15.46
C GLU A 74 10.92 4.69 -16.43
N VAL A 75 9.74 4.28 -15.95
CA VAL A 75 8.72 3.57 -16.74
C VAL A 75 7.36 4.19 -16.42
N PRO A 76 6.96 5.30 -17.09
CA PRO A 76 5.77 6.07 -16.71
C PRO A 76 4.44 5.32 -16.79
N SER A 77 4.39 4.18 -17.49
CA SER A 77 3.22 3.30 -17.54
C SER A 77 3.02 2.47 -16.27
N LEU A 78 3.99 2.45 -15.35
CA LEU A 78 3.91 1.74 -14.06
C LEU A 78 3.94 2.74 -12.91
N LYS A 79 3.28 2.40 -11.81
CA LYS A 79 3.41 3.10 -10.53
C LYS A 79 4.61 2.59 -9.75
N ILE A 80 5.19 3.44 -8.88
CA ILE A 80 6.30 3.06 -8.00
C ILE A 80 5.84 1.97 -7.03
N ILE A 81 4.73 2.21 -6.36
CA ILE A 81 3.97 1.24 -5.57
C ILE A 81 2.53 1.34 -6.05
N ASP A 82 1.99 0.28 -6.61
CA ASP A 82 0.60 0.25 -7.09
C ASP A 82 -0.28 -0.36 -6.02
N SER A 83 -1.16 0.45 -5.42
CA SER A 83 -2.08 -0.04 -4.37
C SER A 83 -3.21 -0.90 -4.94
N ASN A 84 -3.53 -0.76 -6.22
CA ASN A 84 -4.60 -1.51 -6.88
C ASN A 84 -4.09 -2.84 -7.48
N ASP A 85 -2.85 -2.84 -7.98
CA ASP A 85 -2.15 -4.02 -8.50
C ASP A 85 -0.75 -4.17 -7.88
N PRO A 86 -0.65 -4.62 -6.61
CA PRO A 86 0.61 -4.76 -5.89
C PRO A 86 1.75 -5.40 -6.69
N GLU A 87 1.47 -6.48 -7.43
CA GLU A 87 2.46 -7.22 -8.22
C GLU A 87 3.03 -6.43 -9.40
N ALA A 88 2.27 -5.47 -9.93
CA ALA A 88 2.73 -4.56 -10.98
C ALA A 88 3.64 -3.42 -10.45
N SER A 89 3.77 -3.26 -9.13
CA SER A 89 4.59 -2.22 -8.51
C SER A 89 6.03 -2.22 -9.03
N TYR A 90 6.46 -1.09 -9.62
CA TYR A 90 7.81 -0.99 -10.17
C TYR A 90 8.90 -1.17 -9.11
N LEU A 91 8.65 -0.77 -7.85
CA LEU A 91 9.56 -1.04 -6.74
C LEU A 91 9.83 -2.55 -6.57
N LEU A 92 8.78 -3.39 -6.63
CA LEU A 92 8.92 -4.85 -6.53
C LEU A 92 9.76 -5.41 -7.67
N LYS A 93 9.54 -4.96 -8.90
CA LYS A 93 10.37 -5.35 -10.06
C LYS A 93 11.86 -5.06 -9.83
N LYS A 94 12.17 -3.87 -9.30
CA LYS A 94 13.55 -3.42 -9.04
C LYS A 94 14.24 -4.22 -7.94
N ILE A 95 13.51 -4.57 -6.86
CA ILE A 95 14.08 -5.32 -5.71
C ILE A 95 14.12 -6.83 -5.93
N ARG A 96 13.20 -7.38 -6.74
CA ARG A 96 13.23 -8.76 -7.24
C ARG A 96 14.23 -8.96 -8.38
N ARG A 97 14.83 -7.87 -8.90
CA ARG A 97 15.82 -7.87 -9.99
C ARG A 97 15.28 -8.52 -11.27
N GLN A 98 14.03 -8.24 -11.63
CA GLN A 98 13.40 -8.76 -12.84
C GLN A 98 14.14 -8.27 -14.12
N PRO A 99 14.12 -9.04 -15.21
CA PRO A 99 14.85 -8.71 -16.44
C PRO A 99 14.26 -7.52 -17.21
N ASP A 100 12.99 -7.17 -16.99
CA ASP A 100 12.23 -6.12 -17.68
C ASP A 100 12.33 -4.74 -17.01
N ILE A 101 13.29 -4.52 -16.12
CA ILE A 101 13.52 -3.22 -15.48
C ILE A 101 14.34 -2.27 -16.36
N ALA A 102 14.06 -0.97 -16.26
CA ALA A 102 14.97 0.03 -16.78
C ALA A 102 16.16 0.22 -15.81
N GLY A 103 17.36 0.43 -16.36
CA GLY A 103 18.57 0.67 -15.57
C GLY A 103 19.02 -0.54 -14.75
N LYS A 104 19.52 -0.28 -13.53
CA LYS A 104 20.05 -1.34 -12.64
C LYS A 104 19.02 -1.78 -11.60
N PRO A 105 19.09 -3.03 -11.10
CA PRO A 105 18.29 -3.47 -9.95
C PRO A 105 18.59 -2.63 -8.71
N MET A 106 17.67 -2.64 -7.74
CA MET A 106 17.86 -1.97 -6.45
C MET A 106 17.81 -2.98 -5.30
N PRO A 107 18.73 -2.93 -4.32
CA PRO A 107 19.95 -2.14 -4.35
C PRO A 107 20.94 -2.62 -5.44
N PRO A 108 21.80 -1.73 -5.97
CA PRO A 108 22.58 -2.01 -7.19
C PRO A 108 23.67 -3.07 -7.02
N ARG A 109 24.22 -3.23 -5.82
CA ARG A 109 25.35 -4.15 -5.56
C ARG A 109 24.92 -5.46 -4.92
N LYS A 110 24.19 -5.38 -3.82
CA LYS A 110 23.73 -6.52 -3.03
C LYS A 110 22.21 -6.54 -3.04
N ALA A 111 21.63 -7.68 -3.36
CA ALA A 111 20.19 -7.89 -3.23
C ALA A 111 19.75 -7.73 -1.76
N LEU A 112 18.46 -7.50 -1.56
CA LEU A 112 17.88 -7.61 -0.22
C LEU A 112 18.06 -9.04 0.31
N THR A 113 18.07 -9.19 1.62
CA THR A 113 17.91 -10.52 2.22
C THR A 113 16.47 -10.99 1.97
N ALA A 114 16.24 -12.31 2.04
CA ALA A 114 14.90 -12.86 1.85
C ALA A 114 13.88 -12.24 2.81
N GLU A 115 14.27 -12.00 4.07
CA GLU A 115 13.41 -11.42 5.09
C GLU A 115 13.07 -9.96 4.78
N ALA A 116 14.05 -9.18 4.32
CA ALA A 116 13.82 -7.78 3.96
C ALA A 116 12.94 -7.65 2.71
N LEU A 117 13.11 -8.55 1.73
CA LEU A 117 12.26 -8.62 0.55
C LEU A 117 10.82 -8.97 0.95
N GLN A 118 10.63 -10.03 1.73
CA GLN A 118 9.32 -10.49 2.18
C GLN A 118 8.55 -9.41 2.97
N VAL A 119 9.23 -8.62 3.81
CA VAL A 119 8.60 -7.51 4.53
C VAL A 119 8.03 -6.45 3.59
N ILE A 120 8.72 -6.14 2.49
CA ILE A 120 8.26 -5.16 1.51
C ILE A 120 7.12 -5.74 0.66
N GLU A 121 7.26 -7.01 0.24
CA GLU A 121 6.24 -7.72 -0.53
C GLU A 121 4.92 -7.80 0.24
N ALA A 122 4.94 -8.35 1.47
CA ALA A 122 3.74 -8.49 2.29
C ALA A 122 3.08 -7.14 2.60
N TRP A 123 3.88 -6.08 2.76
CA TRP A 123 3.33 -4.74 2.94
C TRP A 123 2.63 -4.22 1.68
N ILE A 124 3.27 -4.35 0.51
CA ILE A 124 2.70 -3.87 -0.75
C ILE A 124 1.47 -4.69 -1.16
N GLU A 125 1.50 -6.00 -0.97
CA GLU A 125 0.35 -6.90 -1.17
C GLU A 125 -0.84 -6.50 -0.28
N GLY A 126 -0.58 -6.11 0.98
CA GLY A 126 -1.60 -5.67 1.92
C GLY A 126 -2.14 -4.25 1.71
N LEU A 127 -1.66 -3.52 0.69
CA LEU A 127 -2.23 -2.22 0.33
C LEU A 127 -3.53 -2.31 -0.47
N LYS A 128 -3.88 -3.49 -0.98
CA LYS A 128 -5.13 -3.74 -1.70
C LYS A 128 -6.29 -3.96 -0.73
#